data_AF-A0A1F5EQQ6-F1
#
_entry.id   AF-A0A1F5EQQ6-F1
#
_cell.length_a   1.000
_cell.length_b   1.000
_cell.length_c   1.000
_cell.angle_alpha   90.00
_cell.angle_beta   90.00
_cell.angle_gamma   90.00
#
_symmetry.space_group_name_H-M   'P 1'
#
loop_
_entity.id
_entity.type
_entity.pdbx_description
1 polymer ?
#
loop_
_entity_poly.entity_id
_entity_poly.type
_entity_poly.pdbx_seq_one_letter_code
_entity_poly.pdbx_strand_id
1 'polypeptide(L)' 'MNNFTKEELEEALRAIVSTTSKCEKIQPKLNQCTSQHTLLVRRIKAFQIASTLIENELKNY' A
#
# COMPACT_ATOMS: atom_id res chain seq x y z
N MET A 1 7.87 -0.33 -22.73
CA MET A 1 7.52 -0.26 -21.30
C MET A 1 7.04 1.15 -21.05
N ASN A 2 5.86 1.32 -20.45
CA ASN A 2 5.40 2.65 -20.06
C ASN A 2 6.33 3.13 -18.96
N ASN A 3 7.14 4.15 -19.26
CA ASN A 3 7.90 4.84 -18.24
C ASN A 3 6.89 5.73 -17.50
N PHE A 4 6.53 5.35 -16.28
CA PHE A 4 5.72 6.19 -15.40
C PHE A 4 6.53 7.42 -15.03
N THR A 5 5.97 8.62 -15.07
CA THR A 5 6.74 9.80 -14.64
C THR A 5 7.06 9.73 -13.15
N LYS A 6 8.09 10.46 -12.73
CA LYS A 6 8.44 10.56 -11.31
C LYS A 6 7.24 11.05 -10.49
N GLU A 7 6.49 12.02 -11.01
CA GLU A 7 5.29 12.57 -10.36
C GLU A 7 4.17 11.52 -10.22
N GLU A 8 3.97 10.67 -11.24
CA GLU A 8 3.00 9.57 -11.18
C GLU A 8 3.37 8.54 -10.12
N LEU A 9 4.66 8.19 -10.02
CA LEU A 9 5.18 7.27 -9.00
C LEU A 9 5.04 7.86 -7.59
N GLU A 10 5.36 9.14 -7.41
CA GLU A 10 5.20 9.82 -6.12
C GLU A 10 3.72 9.92 -5.71
N GLU A 11 2.81 10.21 -6.65
CA GLU A 11 1.37 10.27 -6.37
C GLU A 11 0.82 8.89 -6.03
N ALA A 12 1.23 7.84 -6.76
CA ALA A 12 0.87 6.47 -6.45
C ALA A 12 1.35 6.07 -5.04
N LEU A 13 2.60 6.42 -4.68
CA LEU A 13 3.14 6.16 -3.35
C LEU A 13 2.33 6.87 -2.26
N ARG A 14 2.00 8.16 -2.45
CA ARG A 14 1.16 8.93 -1.51
C ARG A 14 -0.22 8.28 -1.32
N ALA A 15 -0.85 7.85 -2.40
CA ALA A 15 -2.16 7.20 -2.37
C ALA A 15 -2.11 5.86 -1.61
N ILE A 16 -1.08 5.04 -1.85
CA ILE A 16 -0.89 3.74 -1.18
C ILE A 16 -0.63 3.92 0.31
N VAL A 17 0.24 4.86 0.69
CA VAL A 17 0.54 5.16 2.10
C VAL A 17 -0.73 5.60 2.82
N SER A 18 -1.48 6.56 2.25
CA SER A 18 -2.75 7.04 2.83
C SER A 18 -3.77 5.92 3.00
N THR A 19 -3.86 5.02 2.02
CA THR A 19 -4.79 3.87 2.07
C THR A 19 -4.35 2.86 3.12
N THR A 20 -3.06 2.58 3.22
CA THR A 20 -2.48 1.67 4.22
C THR A 20 -2.74 2.18 5.64
N SER A 21 -2.50 3.47 5.91
CA SER A 21 -2.79 4.06 7.22
C SER A 21 -4.27 3.98 7.62
N LYS A 22 -5.20 4.07 6.65
CA LYS A 22 -6.64 3.87 6.92
C LYS A 22 -6.91 2.40 7.28
N CYS A 23 -6.31 1.47 6.56
CA CYS A 23 -6.44 0.04 6.86
C CYS A 23 -5.90 -0.31 8.25
N GLU A 24 -4.74 0.22 8.63
CA GLU A 24 -4.13 0.01 9.95
C GLU A 24 -5.02 0.54 11.08
N LYS A 25 -5.67 1.69 10.90
CA LYS A 25 -6.63 2.25 11.89
C LYS A 25 -7.89 1.40 12.07
N ILE A 26 -8.30 0.67 11.05
CA ILE A 26 -9.50 -0.19 11.08
C ILE A 26 -9.17 -1.58 11.64
N GLN A 27 -7.96 -2.08 11.40
CA GLN A 27 -7.52 -3.42 11.80
C GLN A 27 -7.80 -3.79 13.27
N PRO A 28 -7.47 -2.95 14.28
CA PRO A 28 -7.72 -3.31 15.69
C PRO A 28 -9.20 -3.35 16.06
N LYS A 29 -10.10 -2.81 15.22
CA LYS A 29 -11.56 -2.84 15.44
C LYS A 29 -12.21 -4.11 14.91
N LEU A 30 -11.47 -4.93 14.15
CA LEU A 30 -11.98 -6.18 13.59
C LEU A 30 -11.67 -7.34 14.52
N ASN A 31 -12.66 -8.20 14.75
CA ASN A 31 -12.45 -9.43 15.49
C ASN A 31 -11.40 -10.29 14.77
N GLN A 32 -10.38 -10.70 15.52
CA GLN A 32 -9.42 -11.69 15.07
C GLN A 32 -10.19 -12.95 14.64
N CYS A 33 -9.72 -13.60 13.58
CA CYS A 33 -10.35 -14.77 12.92
C CYS A 33 -11.58 -14.48 12.03
N THR A 34 -11.92 -13.22 11.76
CA THR A 34 -12.91 -12.90 10.72
C THR A 34 -12.28 -12.87 9.32
N SER A 35 -13.09 -13.16 8.29
CA SER A 35 -12.69 -13.03 6.89
C SER A 35 -12.27 -11.60 6.55
N GLN A 36 -12.92 -10.60 7.17
CA GLN A 36 -12.60 -9.18 7.03
C GLN A 36 -11.22 -8.85 7.62
N HIS A 37 -10.90 -9.37 8.81
CA HIS A 37 -9.56 -9.20 9.41
C HIS A 37 -8.47 -9.81 8.52
N THR A 38 -8.68 -11.04 8.05
CA THR A 38 -7.73 -11.72 7.15
C THR A 38 -7.52 -10.96 5.84
N LEU A 39 -8.61 -10.50 5.21
CA LEU A 39 -8.55 -9.70 3.99
C LEU A 39 -7.76 -8.40 4.20
N LEU A 40 -8.02 -7.70 5.32
CA LEU A 40 -7.38 -6.44 5.63
C LEU A 40 -5.87 -6.60 5.86
N VAL A 41 -5.46 -7.63 6.62
CA VAL A 41 -4.04 -7.97 6.83
C VAL A 41 -3.34 -8.24 5.49
N ARG A 42 -3.95 -9.04 4.61
CA ARG A 42 -3.39 -9.36 3.30
C ARG A 42 -3.26 -8.11 2.42
N ARG A 43 -4.26 -7.22 2.47
CA ARG A 43 -4.25 -5.96 1.72
C ARG A 43 -3.12 -5.03 2.19
N ILE A 44 -2.93 -4.87 3.50
CA ILE A 44 -1.82 -4.09 4.06
C ILE A 44 -0.47 -4.63 3.57
N LYS A 45 -0.27 -5.95 3.61
CA LYS A 45 0.96 -6.59 3.10
C LYS A 45 1.17 -6.31 1.61
N ALA A 46 0.12 -6.39 0.79
CA ALA A 46 0.21 -6.11 -0.63
C ALA A 46 0.61 -4.64 -0.89
N PHE A 47 0.06 -3.69 -0.13
CA PHE A 47 0.42 -2.29 -0.22
C PHE A 47 1.87 -2.01 0.20
N GLN A 48 2.38 -2.67 1.25
CA GLN A 48 3.79 -2.56 1.65
C GLN A 48 4.74 -3.02 0.53
N ILE A 49 4.39 -4.13 -0.14
CA ILE A 49 5.15 -4.62 -1.29
C ILE A 49 5.10 -3.60 -2.44
N ALA A 50 3.91 -3.09 -2.77
CA ALA A 50 3.73 -2.11 -3.84
C ALA A 50 4.51 -0.81 -3.55
N SER A 51 4.46 -0.28 -2.33
CA SER A 51 5.27 0.88 -1.92
C SER A 51 6.76 0.64 -2.10
N THR A 52 7.25 -0.54 -1.69
CA THR A 52 8.67 -0.90 -1.87
C THR A 52 9.08 -0.92 -3.34
N LEU A 53 8.22 -1.45 -4.21
CA LEU A 53 8.49 -1.49 -5.65
C LEU A 53 8.51 -0.08 -6.26
N ILE A 54 7.57 0.77 -5.88
CA ILE A 54 7.52 2.17 -6.35
C ILE A 54 8.72 2.97 -5.84
N GLU A 55 9.11 2.81 -4.58
CA GLU A 55 10.30 3.44 -4.02
C GLU A 55 11.59 3.00 -4.72
N ASN A 56 11.67 1.73 -5.11
CA ASN A 56 12.81 1.24 -5.89
C ASN A 56 12.84 1.85 -7.30
N GLU A 57 11.68 1.97 -7.96
CA GLU A 57 11.59 2.65 -9.25
C GLU A 57 11.97 4.14 -9.14
N LEU A 58 11.52 4.82 -8.09
CA LEU A 58 11.88 6.21 -7.80
C LEU A 58 13.39 6.42 -7.53
N LYS A 59 14.09 5.40 -7.01
CA LYS A 59 15.56 5.44 -6.83
C LYS A 59 16.32 5.25 -8.15
N ASN A 60 15.68 4.64 -9.15
CA ASN A 60 16.26 4.39 -10.47
C ASN A 60 16.03 5.56 -11.45
N TYR A 61 15.29 6.59 -11.01
CA TYR A 61 15.06 7.86 -11.71
C TYR A 61 16.13 8.90 -11.39
#